data_AF-A0A2S2NY61-F1
#
_entry.id   AF-A0A2S2NY61-F1
#
_cell.length_a   1.000
_cell.length_b   1.000
_cell.length_c   1.000
_cell.angle_alpha   90.00
_cell.angle_beta   90.00
_cell.angle_gamma   90.00
#
_symmetry.space_group_name_H-M   'P 1'
#
loop_
_entity.id
_entity.type
_entity.pdbx_description
1 polymer ?
#
loop_
_entity_poly.entity_id
_entity_poly.type
_entity_poly.pdbx_seq_one_letter_code
_entity_poly.pdbx_strand_id
1 'polypeptide(L)'
;MVPPTSIDEAISPQTVYDSYSGPVDNVDIVKYPPHVGFLVSFLVDARGGAMRGCRHSGVRVIVPPRRASMPTRVTCRYLRREKMVHPPPLMEGESLASRILELGPVGAKFLGPVMIEVPNFGSLRGSEREIVVLRSENGETWREHTVEVTDEIVKDILGANFEKEDRDPWHSGNRLTRIVTTEFPHYFAIVSRVKQEVHAIGPEGGMVSSTVVPQVQAVFPQGALTKRIKVGLQVNLFKPRRNVASTCLKKISVNHVPKKKRFSLMW
;
A
#
# COMPACT_ATOMS: atom_id res chain seq x y z
N MET A 1 -63.27 53.49 -14.81
CA MET A 1 -62.98 53.99 -13.45
C MET A 1 -62.79 52.76 -12.58
N VAL A 2 -61.55 52.45 -12.20
CA VAL A 2 -61.19 51.23 -11.45
C VAL A 2 -60.68 51.65 -10.07
N PRO A 3 -61.16 51.03 -8.98
CA PRO A 3 -60.47 50.98 -7.70
C PRO A 3 -59.89 49.57 -7.41
N PRO A 4 -58.98 49.43 -6.43
CA PRO A 4 -57.67 48.82 -6.68
C PRO A 4 -57.52 47.39 -6.17
N THR A 5 -56.50 46.74 -6.74
CA THR A 5 -55.85 45.51 -6.28
C THR A 5 -55.06 45.70 -4.97
N SER A 6 -55.20 44.76 -4.03
CA SER A 6 -54.16 44.41 -3.06
C SER A 6 -54.12 42.90 -2.83
N ILE A 7 -53.05 42.31 -3.37
CA ILE A 7 -52.27 41.14 -2.93
C ILE A 7 -52.62 40.51 -1.58
N ASP A 8 -52.76 39.17 -1.58
CA ASP A 8 -51.95 38.35 -0.67
C ASP A 8 -51.72 36.92 -1.20
N GLU A 9 -50.51 36.44 -0.92
CA GLU A 9 -49.87 35.22 -1.41
C GLU A 9 -50.55 33.92 -0.94
N ALA A 10 -50.66 32.94 -1.84
CA ALA A 10 -50.40 31.55 -1.48
C ALA A 10 -50.10 30.72 -2.73
N ILE A 11 -48.90 30.17 -2.73
CA ILE A 11 -48.36 29.15 -3.62
C ILE A 11 -49.24 27.90 -3.57
N SER A 12 -49.68 27.39 -4.72
CA SER A 12 -49.63 25.96 -5.11
C SER A 12 -50.40 25.71 -6.41
N PRO A 13 -49.80 25.04 -7.42
CA PRO A 13 -50.57 24.27 -8.36
C PRO A 13 -50.28 22.77 -8.23
N GLN A 14 -51.39 22.05 -8.09
CA GLN A 14 -51.67 20.76 -8.70
C GLN A 14 -51.15 19.50 -7.99
N THR A 15 -51.99 19.03 -7.08
CA THR A 15 -52.19 17.61 -6.81
C THR A 15 -53.09 17.04 -7.91
N VAL A 16 -52.57 16.13 -8.74
CA VAL A 16 -53.38 15.12 -9.43
C VAL A 16 -52.86 13.76 -8.97
N TYR A 17 -53.80 12.98 -8.49
CA TYR A 17 -53.67 11.74 -7.75
C TYR A 17 -52.83 10.68 -8.45
N ASP A 18 -52.03 9.94 -7.68
CA ASP A 18 -52.10 8.49 -7.82
C ASP A 18 -52.00 7.76 -6.47
N SER A 19 -53.07 7.00 -6.23
CA SER A 19 -53.19 5.76 -5.44
C SER A 19 -52.59 5.70 -4.01
N TYR A 20 -53.51 5.77 -3.04
CA TYR A 20 -53.31 5.21 -1.70
C TYR A 20 -53.08 3.70 -1.76
N SER A 21 -51.85 3.27 -1.45
CA SER A 21 -51.63 2.11 -0.59
C SER A 21 -50.64 2.53 0.47
N GLY A 22 -51.15 2.80 1.68
CA GLY A 22 -50.32 3.28 2.78
C GLY A 22 -49.18 2.29 3.07
N PRO A 23 -47.94 2.75 3.30
CA PRO A 23 -46.91 1.88 3.82
C PRO A 23 -47.23 1.64 5.30
N VAL A 24 -47.29 0.36 5.66
CA VAL A 24 -47.14 -0.09 7.04
C VAL A 24 -45.88 0.55 7.65
N ASP A 25 -46.00 1.09 8.86
CA ASP A 25 -45.00 1.93 9.57
C ASP A 25 -43.68 1.22 9.96
N ASN A 26 -43.32 0.08 9.35
CA ASN A 26 -42.11 -0.69 9.69
C ASN A 26 -41.46 -1.35 8.45
N VAL A 27 -41.35 -0.65 7.33
CA VAL A 27 -40.52 -1.12 6.21
C VAL A 27 -39.19 -0.38 6.27
N ASP A 28 -38.10 -1.12 6.49
CA ASP A 28 -36.75 -0.63 6.29
C ASP A 28 -36.66 -0.02 4.89
N ILE A 29 -36.59 1.31 4.80
CA ILE A 29 -36.25 1.99 3.56
C ILE A 29 -34.80 1.62 3.30
N VAL A 30 -34.56 0.57 2.50
CA VAL A 30 -33.24 0.23 1.98
C VAL A 30 -32.84 1.35 1.01
N LYS A 31 -32.43 2.48 1.56
CA LYS A 31 -31.62 3.46 0.86
C LYS A 31 -30.28 2.78 0.67
N TYR A 32 -30.06 2.16 -0.49
CA TYR A 32 -28.72 1.79 -0.89
C TYR A 32 -27.87 3.06 -0.78
N PRO A 33 -26.90 3.12 0.16
CA PRO A 33 -25.99 4.25 0.21
C PRO A 33 -25.38 4.37 -1.19
N PRO A 34 -25.16 5.58 -1.73
CA PRO A 34 -24.39 5.71 -2.96
C PRO A 34 -23.13 4.85 -2.78
N HIS A 35 -22.88 3.92 -3.70
CA HIS A 35 -21.76 2.97 -3.64
C HIS A 35 -20.42 3.72 -3.66
N VAL A 36 -20.07 4.37 -2.56
CA VAL A 36 -18.73 4.82 -2.24
C VAL A 36 -18.03 3.56 -1.75
N GLY A 37 -17.63 2.70 -2.69
CA GLY A 37 -17.23 1.31 -2.41
C GLY A 37 -15.97 1.21 -1.57
N PHE A 38 -16.10 1.28 -0.25
CA PHE A 38 -15.05 0.92 0.68
C PHE A 38 -14.83 -0.60 0.62
N LEU A 39 -13.56 -1.02 0.63
CA LEU A 39 -13.25 -2.43 0.78
C LEU A 39 -13.56 -2.86 2.21
N VAL A 40 -13.17 -2.02 3.17
CA VAL A 40 -13.34 -2.21 4.61
C VAL A 40 -13.90 -0.90 5.19
N SER A 41 -14.93 -0.99 6.02
CA SER A 41 -15.46 0.12 6.80
C SER A 41 -16.12 -0.39 8.07
N PHE A 42 -15.50 -0.17 9.23
CA PHE A 42 -16.04 -0.60 10.52
C PHE A 42 -15.69 0.36 11.65
N LEU A 43 -16.50 0.33 12.70
CA LEU A 43 -16.22 1.02 13.94
C LEU A 43 -15.31 0.15 14.79
N VAL A 44 -14.23 0.73 15.30
CA VAL A 44 -13.33 0.11 16.26
C VAL A 44 -13.25 0.96 17.52
N ASP A 45 -13.22 0.30 18.67
CA ASP A 45 -12.98 0.93 19.98
C ASP A 45 -11.86 0.19 20.73
N ALA A 46 -11.73 0.43 22.04
CA ALA A 46 -10.71 -0.20 22.86
C ALA A 46 -10.77 -1.74 22.90
N ARG A 47 -11.87 -2.36 22.47
CA ARG A 47 -11.97 -3.83 22.32
C ARG A 47 -11.17 -4.34 21.10
N GLY A 48 -10.84 -3.45 20.17
CA GLY A 48 -10.24 -3.82 18.89
C GLY A 48 -11.28 -4.34 17.89
N GLY A 49 -10.79 -4.84 16.77
CA GLY A 49 -11.61 -5.40 15.72
C GLY A 49 -10.80 -5.72 14.47
N ALA A 50 -11.25 -6.71 13.72
CA ALA A 50 -10.71 -7.03 12.41
C ALA A 50 -11.85 -7.06 11.39
N MET A 51 -11.58 -6.54 10.21
CA MET A 51 -12.51 -6.65 9.09
C MET A 51 -11.73 -6.99 7.83
N ARG A 52 -12.18 -8.06 7.18
CA ARG A 52 -11.76 -8.41 5.82
C ARG A 52 -12.74 -7.79 4.83
N GLY A 53 -12.23 -7.20 3.76
CA GLY A 53 -13.08 -6.64 2.73
C GLY A 53 -13.82 -7.71 1.94
N CYS A 54 -14.88 -7.30 1.23
CA CYS A 54 -15.74 -8.22 0.48
C CYS A 54 -14.95 -9.16 -0.45
N ARG A 55 -15.59 -10.31 -0.79
CA ARG A 55 -15.04 -11.59 -1.30
C ARG A 55 -13.97 -11.55 -2.41
N HIS A 56 -13.69 -10.41 -3.03
CA HIS A 56 -12.70 -10.27 -4.11
C HIS A 56 -11.55 -9.30 -3.80
N SER A 57 -11.63 -8.53 -2.71
CA SER A 57 -10.61 -7.53 -2.36
C SER A 57 -9.37 -8.15 -1.71
N GLY A 58 -9.57 -9.17 -0.86
CA GLY A 58 -8.53 -9.82 -0.07
C GLY A 58 -7.82 -8.91 0.95
N VAL A 59 -8.20 -7.64 1.06
CA VAL A 59 -7.64 -6.70 2.04
C VAL A 59 -8.23 -6.98 3.40
N ARG A 60 -7.41 -6.95 4.44
CA ARG A 60 -7.85 -7.08 5.83
C ARG A 60 -7.19 -6.02 6.69
N VAL A 61 -7.98 -5.36 7.53
CA VAL A 61 -7.49 -4.41 8.53
C VAL A 61 -7.74 -5.00 9.90
N ILE A 62 -6.70 -4.99 10.74
CA ILE A 62 -6.70 -5.58 12.08
C ILE A 62 -6.22 -4.50 13.06
N VAL A 63 -7.09 -4.15 13.98
CA VAL A 63 -6.79 -3.26 15.10
C VAL A 63 -6.88 -4.10 16.38
N PRO A 64 -5.75 -4.43 17.01
CA PRO A 64 -5.77 -5.21 18.24
C PRO A 64 -6.52 -4.50 19.39
N PRO A 65 -6.93 -5.24 20.43
CA PRO A 65 -7.46 -4.67 21.65
C PRO A 65 -6.51 -3.63 22.26
N ARG A 66 -7.10 -2.58 22.85
CA ARG A 66 -6.43 -1.44 23.51
C ARG A 66 -5.60 -0.56 22.57
N ARG A 67 -5.69 -0.72 21.25
CA ARG A 67 -4.96 0.12 20.29
C ARG A 67 -5.73 1.37 19.87
N ALA A 68 -7.06 1.34 19.87
CA ALA A 68 -7.87 2.53 19.66
C ALA A 68 -8.17 3.22 21.00
N SER A 69 -7.86 4.53 21.10
CA SER A 69 -8.11 5.34 22.30
C SER A 69 -9.58 5.79 22.42
N MET A 70 -10.27 5.89 21.28
CA MET A 70 -11.69 6.26 21.20
C MET A 70 -12.38 5.53 20.03
N PRO A 71 -13.72 5.40 20.04
CA PRO A 71 -14.46 4.84 18.92
C PRO A 71 -14.14 5.56 17.61
N THR A 72 -13.57 4.84 16.65
CA THR A 72 -13.06 5.37 15.39
C THR A 72 -13.62 4.56 14.23
N ARG A 73 -14.13 5.24 13.19
CA ARG A 73 -14.55 4.56 11.95
C ARG A 73 -13.36 4.36 11.02
N VAL A 74 -12.82 3.14 11.01
CA VAL A 74 -11.73 2.75 10.13
C VAL A 74 -12.29 2.43 8.75
N THR A 75 -11.70 3.06 7.72
CA THR A 75 -12.03 2.80 6.32
C THR A 75 -10.77 2.49 5.52
N CYS A 76 -10.91 1.61 4.53
CA CYS A 76 -9.86 1.31 3.56
C CYS A 76 -10.48 1.09 2.19
N ARG A 77 -9.97 1.77 1.17
CA ARG A 77 -10.47 1.66 -0.21
C ARG A 77 -9.33 1.61 -1.23
N TYR A 78 -9.54 0.90 -2.34
CA TYR A 78 -8.64 1.00 -3.48
C TYR A 78 -8.89 2.31 -4.22
N LEU A 79 -7.86 3.14 -4.32
CA LEU A 79 -7.93 4.35 -5.10
C LEU A 79 -7.85 4.01 -6.60
N ARG A 80 -8.74 4.63 -7.38
CA ARG A 80 -8.67 4.62 -8.84
C ARG A 80 -7.54 5.53 -9.30
N ARG A 81 -6.67 5.05 -10.19
CA ARG A 81 -5.47 5.79 -10.62
C ARG A 81 -5.82 7.17 -11.18
N GLU A 82 -6.98 7.30 -11.83
CA GLU A 82 -7.47 8.53 -12.46
C GLU A 82 -7.79 9.63 -11.43
N LYS A 83 -8.02 9.26 -10.16
CA LYS A 83 -8.31 10.22 -9.09
C LYS A 83 -7.06 10.71 -8.36
N MET A 84 -5.88 10.20 -8.71
CA MET A 84 -4.65 10.54 -8.02
C MET A 84 -3.88 11.63 -8.75
N VAL A 85 -3.84 12.82 -8.16
CA VAL A 85 -3.11 13.98 -8.70
C VAL A 85 -1.60 13.76 -8.61
N HIS A 86 -1.13 13.18 -7.50
CA HIS A 86 0.29 12.95 -7.23
C HIS A 86 0.57 11.46 -7.01
N PRO A 87 0.75 10.69 -8.10
CA PRO A 87 1.06 9.26 -7.98
C PRO A 87 2.44 9.02 -7.37
N PRO A 88 2.68 7.84 -6.77
CA PRO A 88 3.99 7.48 -6.25
C PRO A 88 5.05 7.56 -7.37
N PRO A 89 6.21 8.19 -7.13
CA PRO A 89 7.25 8.36 -8.13
C PRO A 89 7.98 7.04 -8.37
N LEU A 90 7.54 6.29 -9.38
CA LEU A 90 8.15 5.02 -9.75
C LEU A 90 9.33 5.23 -10.71
N MET A 91 10.45 4.57 -10.40
CA MET A 91 11.63 4.54 -11.25
C MET A 91 11.56 3.42 -12.29
N GLU A 92 12.49 3.41 -13.25
CA GLU A 92 12.61 2.30 -14.20
C GLU A 92 12.81 0.96 -13.47
N GLY A 93 12.02 -0.03 -13.85
CA GLY A 93 12.02 -1.35 -13.21
C GLY A 93 11.12 -1.45 -11.96
N GLU A 94 10.53 -0.35 -11.48
CA GLU A 94 9.55 -0.36 -10.41
C GLU A 94 8.12 -0.49 -10.93
N SER A 95 7.26 -1.16 -10.18
CA SER A 95 5.84 -1.27 -10.52
C SER A 95 4.99 -1.44 -9.28
N LEU A 96 3.74 -0.96 -9.33
CA LEU A 96 2.77 -1.28 -8.29
C LEU A 96 2.52 -2.80 -8.24
N ALA A 97 2.67 -3.39 -7.06
CA ALA A 97 2.34 -4.78 -6.80
C ALA A 97 0.89 -4.94 -6.32
N SER A 98 0.24 -3.86 -5.89
CA SER A 98 -1.18 -3.82 -5.56
C SER A 98 -1.77 -2.45 -5.93
N ARG A 99 -3.09 -2.32 -5.96
CA ARG A 99 -3.74 -1.01 -6.09
C ARG A 99 -3.44 -0.17 -4.85
N ILE A 100 -3.35 1.15 -5.05
CA ILE A 100 -3.08 2.08 -3.96
C ILE A 100 -4.22 2.06 -2.97
N LEU A 101 -3.89 2.00 -1.69
CA LEU A 101 -4.84 2.03 -0.58
C LEU A 101 -4.99 3.45 -0.09
N GLU A 102 -6.24 3.87 0.09
CA GLU A 102 -6.60 5.05 0.85
C GLU A 102 -7.19 4.62 2.17
N LEU A 103 -6.70 5.22 3.25
CA LEU A 103 -7.11 4.93 4.62
C LEU A 103 -7.84 6.12 5.22
N GLY A 104 -8.79 5.81 6.11
CA GLY A 104 -9.48 6.81 6.90
C GLY A 104 -9.71 6.32 8.34
N PRO A 105 -9.69 7.24 9.33
CA PRO A 105 -9.42 8.67 9.18
C PRO A 105 -7.93 8.95 8.94
N VAL A 106 -7.62 9.92 8.07
CA VAL A 106 -6.22 10.33 7.82
C VAL A 106 -5.65 10.94 9.09
N GLY A 107 -4.44 10.53 9.48
CA GLY A 107 -3.79 10.97 10.73
C GLY A 107 -4.38 10.33 11.99
N ALA A 108 -5.25 9.31 11.85
CA ALA A 108 -5.71 8.55 13.00
C ALA A 108 -4.53 7.84 13.67
N LYS A 109 -4.33 8.14 14.96
CA LYS A 109 -3.26 7.59 15.79
C LYS A 109 -3.79 6.48 16.68
N PHE A 110 -3.01 5.42 16.77
CA PHE A 110 -3.26 4.26 17.63
C PHE A 110 -2.23 4.23 18.75
N LEU A 111 -2.64 3.70 19.91
CA LEU A 111 -1.78 3.51 21.08
C LEU A 111 -0.71 2.43 20.87
N GLY A 112 -0.73 1.74 19.74
CA GLY A 112 0.29 0.78 19.33
C GLY A 112 0.03 0.25 17.91
N PRO A 113 0.78 -0.78 17.48
CA PRO A 113 0.75 -1.22 16.09
C PRO A 113 -0.61 -1.82 15.71
N VAL A 114 -1.08 -1.43 14.53
CA VAL A 114 -2.19 -2.03 13.80
C VAL A 114 -1.66 -2.64 12.50
N MET A 115 -2.35 -3.63 11.95
CA MET A 115 -1.89 -4.37 10.78
C MET A 115 -2.90 -4.30 9.63
N ILE A 116 -2.37 -4.17 8.42
CA ILE A 116 -3.12 -4.23 7.18
C ILE A 116 -2.51 -5.33 6.32
N GLU A 117 -3.31 -6.34 5.97
CA GLU A 117 -2.92 -7.39 5.04
C GLU A 117 -3.47 -7.05 3.66
N VAL A 118 -2.59 -7.06 2.66
CA VAL A 118 -2.92 -6.62 1.30
C VAL A 118 -2.43 -7.65 0.29
N PRO A 119 -3.30 -8.16 -0.60
CA PRO A 119 -2.87 -9.00 -1.70
C PRO A 119 -1.91 -8.24 -2.61
N ASN A 120 -0.78 -8.88 -2.94
CA ASN A 120 0.19 -8.38 -3.90
C ASN A 120 0.38 -9.37 -5.06
N PHE A 121 0.53 -8.82 -6.26
CA PHE A 121 0.66 -9.56 -7.51
C PHE A 121 2.03 -9.33 -8.17
N GLY A 122 2.94 -8.59 -7.52
CA GLY A 122 4.25 -8.25 -8.09
C GLY A 122 5.20 -9.44 -8.05
N SER A 123 5.64 -9.98 -9.19
CA SER A 123 6.54 -11.15 -9.24
C SER A 123 7.91 -10.87 -8.61
N LEU A 124 8.27 -11.61 -7.55
CA LEU A 124 9.58 -11.46 -6.87
C LEU A 124 10.71 -12.24 -7.57
N ARG A 125 10.38 -13.05 -8.59
CA ARG A 125 11.33 -13.79 -9.45
C ARG A 125 12.49 -14.44 -8.68
N GLY A 126 12.20 -15.29 -7.69
CA GLY A 126 13.24 -15.98 -6.93
C GLY A 126 14.17 -15.03 -6.16
N SER A 127 13.62 -13.94 -5.62
CA SER A 127 14.30 -12.90 -4.83
C SER A 127 15.12 -11.88 -5.64
N GLU A 128 15.05 -11.88 -6.98
CA GLU A 128 15.60 -10.79 -7.82
C GLU A 128 14.93 -9.44 -7.56
N ARG A 129 13.68 -9.47 -7.09
CA ARG A 129 12.89 -8.30 -6.74
C ARG A 129 12.50 -8.34 -5.28
N GLU A 130 12.22 -7.17 -4.72
CA GLU A 130 11.69 -6.99 -3.37
C GLU A 130 10.36 -6.22 -3.40
N ILE A 131 9.60 -6.31 -2.30
CA ILE A 131 8.43 -5.46 -2.05
C ILE A 131 8.85 -4.35 -1.10
N VAL A 132 8.52 -3.11 -1.47
CA VAL A 132 8.60 -1.95 -0.58
C VAL A 132 7.24 -1.29 -0.45
N VAL A 133 7.00 -0.70 0.71
CA VAL A 133 5.77 0.02 1.00
C VAL A 133 6.10 1.51 1.00
N LEU A 134 5.41 2.27 0.16
CA LEU A 134 5.45 3.73 0.19
C LEU A 134 4.22 4.25 0.93
N ARG A 135 4.38 5.33 1.66
CA ARG A 135 3.30 6.05 2.36
C ARG A 135 3.27 7.52 1.98
N SER A 136 2.07 8.11 1.98
CA SER A 136 1.86 9.55 1.80
C SER A 136 0.94 10.08 2.90
N GLU A 137 1.41 11.04 3.69
CA GLU A 137 0.59 11.62 4.77
C GLU A 137 -0.43 12.63 4.24
N ASN A 138 -0.04 13.39 3.21
CA ASN A 138 -0.83 14.51 2.67
C ASN A 138 -1.48 14.18 1.32
N GLY A 139 -1.07 13.09 0.67
CA GLY A 139 -1.53 12.73 -0.68
C GLY A 139 -0.73 13.36 -1.82
N GLU A 140 0.34 14.09 -1.51
CA GLU A 140 1.18 14.80 -2.49
C GLU A 140 2.59 14.24 -2.55
N THR A 141 3.18 13.98 -1.37
CA THR A 141 4.56 13.49 -1.26
C THR A 141 4.59 12.04 -0.79
N TRP A 142 5.55 11.28 -1.30
CA TRP A 142 5.69 9.86 -0.99
C TRP A 142 7.04 9.58 -0.34
N ARG A 143 7.02 8.74 0.69
CA ARG A 143 8.24 8.26 1.37
C ARG A 143 8.14 6.77 1.64
N GLU A 144 9.29 6.13 1.81
CA GLU A 144 9.32 4.72 2.21
C GLU A 144 8.76 4.57 3.63
N HIS A 145 7.90 3.57 3.81
CA HIS A 145 7.37 3.17 5.10
C HIS A 145 8.35 2.19 5.73
N THR A 146 9.09 2.67 6.72
CA THR A 146 10.24 1.97 7.32
C THR A 146 9.88 1.17 8.57
N VAL A 147 8.59 1.06 8.92
CA VAL A 147 8.18 0.26 10.09
C VAL A 147 8.39 -1.20 9.76
N GLU A 148 9.25 -1.85 10.53
CA GLU A 148 9.58 -3.27 10.35
C GLU A 148 8.43 -4.15 10.82
N VAL A 149 8.20 -5.24 10.07
CA VAL A 149 7.22 -6.27 10.40
C VAL A 149 7.97 -7.45 10.97
N THR A 150 8.11 -7.50 12.30
CA THR A 150 8.75 -8.64 12.99
C THR A 150 7.72 -9.71 13.36
N ASP A 151 8.18 -10.95 13.51
CA ASP A 151 7.30 -12.07 13.87
C ASP A 151 6.66 -11.88 15.26
N GLU A 152 7.34 -11.19 16.18
CA GLU A 152 6.80 -10.87 17.50
C GLU A 152 5.62 -9.90 17.39
N ILE A 153 5.73 -8.86 16.54
CA ILE A 153 4.65 -7.91 16.31
C ILE A 153 3.46 -8.60 15.65
N VAL A 154 3.72 -9.43 14.63
CA VAL A 154 2.66 -10.20 13.96
C VAL A 154 1.96 -11.13 14.96
N LYS A 155 2.72 -11.81 15.82
CA LYS A 155 2.18 -12.68 16.86
C LYS A 155 1.39 -11.92 17.92
N ASP A 156 1.82 -10.73 18.35
CA ASP A 156 1.08 -9.89 19.29
C ASP A 156 -0.27 -9.47 18.68
N ILE A 157 -0.25 -8.99 17.44
CA ILE A 157 -1.44 -8.53 16.72
C ILE A 157 -2.44 -9.67 16.47
N LEU A 158 -1.98 -10.84 16.00
CA LEU A 158 -2.85 -11.98 15.70
C LEU A 158 -3.21 -12.82 16.93
N GLY A 159 -2.37 -12.80 17.96
CA GLY A 159 -2.57 -13.53 19.21
C GLY A 159 -3.64 -12.92 20.10
N ALA A 160 -3.93 -11.63 19.93
CA ALA A 160 -4.95 -10.91 20.69
C ALA A 160 -6.38 -11.29 20.23
N ASN A 161 -6.90 -12.42 20.71
CA ASN A 161 -8.31 -12.83 20.63
C ASN A 161 -8.98 -12.78 19.23
N PHE A 162 -8.25 -13.13 18.17
CA PHE A 162 -8.87 -13.41 16.87
C PHE A 162 -9.05 -14.93 16.68
N GLU A 163 -10.24 -15.34 16.21
CA GLU A 163 -10.61 -16.75 16.00
C GLU A 163 -9.64 -17.46 15.04
N LYS A 164 -9.58 -18.79 15.11
CA LYS A 164 -8.66 -19.60 14.28
C LYS A 164 -8.90 -19.36 12.77
N GLU A 165 -10.14 -19.12 12.38
CA GLU A 165 -10.57 -18.82 11.00
C GLU A 165 -10.06 -17.45 10.49
N ASP A 166 -9.79 -16.54 11.42
CA ASP A 166 -9.16 -15.23 11.20
C ASP A 166 -7.62 -15.34 11.16
N ARG A 167 -7.03 -16.43 11.66
CA ARG A 167 -5.58 -16.64 11.61
C ARG A 167 -5.13 -17.27 10.31
N ASP A 168 -6.00 -18.04 9.66
CA ASP A 168 -5.69 -18.71 8.41
C ASP A 168 -5.61 -17.71 7.24
N PRO A 169 -4.43 -17.55 6.61
CA PRO A 169 -4.34 -16.89 5.33
C PRO A 169 -5.22 -17.68 4.37
N TRP A 170 -6.12 -17.00 3.64
CA TRP A 170 -6.80 -17.63 2.52
C TRP A 170 -5.75 -18.30 1.63
N HIS A 171 -5.78 -19.63 1.60
CA HIS A 171 -5.16 -20.55 0.64
C HIS A 171 -3.68 -20.29 0.35
N SER A 172 -2.85 -21.27 0.73
CA SER A 172 -1.40 -21.44 0.54
C SER A 172 -0.87 -21.17 -0.88
N GLY A 173 -0.99 -19.93 -1.35
CA GLY A 173 -0.66 -19.49 -2.70
C GLY A 173 -0.84 -17.98 -2.95
N ASN A 174 -1.63 -17.28 -2.12
CA ASN A 174 -1.80 -15.82 -2.24
C ASN A 174 -0.67 -15.06 -1.55
N ARG A 175 0.02 -14.21 -2.31
CA ARG A 175 1.15 -13.40 -1.84
C ARG A 175 0.57 -12.19 -1.13
N LEU A 176 0.63 -12.19 0.20
CA LEU A 176 0.14 -11.11 1.05
C LEU A 176 1.31 -10.23 1.51
N THR A 177 1.13 -8.92 1.44
CA THR A 177 2.00 -7.94 2.10
C THR A 177 1.33 -7.50 3.39
N ARG A 178 2.04 -7.64 4.51
CA ARG A 178 1.62 -7.10 5.80
C ARG A 178 2.24 -5.73 5.98
N ILE A 179 1.43 -4.75 6.35
CA ILE A 179 1.84 -3.38 6.67
C ILE A 179 1.52 -3.17 8.13
N VAL A 180 2.49 -2.78 8.94
CA VAL A 180 2.31 -2.44 10.36
C VAL A 180 2.47 -0.94 10.54
N THR A 181 1.49 -0.28 11.15
CA THR A 181 1.58 1.15 11.42
C THR A 181 0.94 1.53 12.76
N THR A 182 1.33 2.66 13.33
CA THR A 182 0.71 3.27 14.50
C THR A 182 -0.11 4.51 14.15
N GLU A 183 -0.04 4.96 12.90
CA GLU A 183 -0.77 6.12 12.37
C GLU A 183 -1.19 5.86 10.93
N PHE A 184 -2.43 6.19 10.60
CA PHE A 184 -2.91 6.06 9.22
C PHE A 184 -2.42 7.21 8.34
N PRO A 185 -1.58 6.93 7.31
CA PRO A 185 -1.33 7.89 6.26
C PRO A 185 -2.58 8.09 5.41
N HIS A 186 -2.58 9.09 4.55
CA HIS A 186 -3.61 9.23 3.52
C HIS A 186 -3.56 8.02 2.56
N TYR A 187 -2.36 7.67 2.08
CA TYR A 187 -2.17 6.57 1.14
C TYR A 187 -1.06 5.59 1.53
N PHE A 188 -1.25 4.33 1.15
CA PHE A 188 -0.19 3.33 1.01
C PHE A 188 -0.11 2.81 -0.42
N ALA A 189 1.11 2.64 -0.93
CA ALA A 189 1.39 2.00 -2.19
C ALA A 189 2.37 0.84 -1.99
N ILE A 190 2.03 -0.33 -2.52
CA ILE A 190 2.91 -1.51 -2.48
C ILE A 190 3.63 -1.56 -3.82
N VAL A 191 4.95 -1.47 -3.80
CA VAL A 191 5.80 -1.37 -4.98
C VAL A 191 6.71 -2.58 -5.03
N SER A 192 6.79 -3.22 -6.20
CA SER A 192 7.84 -4.19 -6.51
C SER A 192 8.98 -3.48 -7.24
N ARG A 193 10.21 -3.63 -6.75
CA ARG A 193 11.42 -3.10 -7.39
C ARG A 193 12.52 -4.15 -7.42
N VAL A 194 13.57 -3.90 -8.21
CA VAL A 194 14.79 -4.76 -8.19
C VAL A 194 15.41 -4.68 -6.81
N LYS A 195 15.78 -5.84 -6.25
CA LYS A 195 16.36 -5.91 -4.92
C LYS A 195 17.63 -5.04 -4.84
N GLN A 196 17.75 -4.30 -3.74
CA GLN A 196 18.85 -3.37 -3.54
C GLN A 196 19.53 -3.60 -2.18
N GLU A 197 20.79 -3.98 -2.22
CA GLU A 197 21.64 -4.16 -1.06
C GLU A 197 22.29 -2.83 -0.68
N VAL A 198 21.90 -2.25 0.46
CA VAL A 198 22.38 -0.95 0.92
C VAL A 198 23.31 -1.10 2.12
N HIS A 199 24.55 -0.61 2.00
CA HIS A 199 25.55 -0.64 3.07
C HIS A 199 26.16 0.76 3.30
N ALA A 200 26.43 1.10 4.56
CA ALA A 200 27.07 2.36 4.92
C ALA A 200 28.60 2.19 4.99
N ILE A 201 29.31 2.70 3.98
CA ILE A 201 30.76 2.54 3.81
C ILE A 201 31.45 3.90 4.00
N GLY A 202 32.52 3.94 4.79
CA GLY A 202 33.33 5.13 5.03
C GLY A 202 34.74 5.08 4.42
N PRO A 203 35.63 6.00 4.84
CA PRO A 203 37.01 6.06 4.37
C PRO A 203 37.85 4.81 4.67
N GLU A 204 37.44 4.01 5.64
CA GLU A 204 38.03 2.70 5.95
C GLU A 204 37.90 1.69 4.80
N GLY A 205 37.00 1.95 3.85
CA GLY A 205 36.67 1.00 2.78
C GLY A 205 35.64 -0.03 3.23
N GLY A 206 35.39 -1.04 2.40
CA GLY A 206 34.39 -2.07 2.67
C GLY A 206 34.03 -2.87 1.44
N MET A 207 33.09 -3.81 1.60
CA MET A 207 32.59 -4.63 0.50
C MET A 207 31.07 -4.73 0.57
N VAL A 208 30.43 -4.79 -0.59
CA VAL A 208 29.00 -5.09 -0.75
C VAL A 208 28.86 -6.26 -1.71
N SER A 209 28.19 -7.32 -1.27
CA SER A 209 27.87 -8.48 -2.11
C SER A 209 26.36 -8.53 -2.40
N SER A 210 26.00 -9.04 -3.58
CA SER A 210 24.60 -9.28 -3.92
C SER A 210 24.12 -10.56 -3.26
N THR A 211 22.91 -10.55 -2.71
CA THR A 211 22.27 -11.76 -2.17
C THR A 211 21.64 -12.63 -3.26
N VAL A 212 21.37 -12.05 -4.44
CA VAL A 212 20.78 -12.74 -5.60
C VAL A 212 21.86 -13.50 -6.38
N VAL A 213 23.02 -12.87 -6.55
CA VAL A 213 24.18 -13.44 -7.26
C VAL A 213 25.43 -13.22 -6.39
N PRO A 214 25.81 -14.16 -5.51
CA PRO A 214 26.90 -13.97 -4.55
C PRO A 214 28.27 -13.66 -5.19
N GLN A 215 28.46 -14.05 -6.46
CA GLN A 215 29.67 -13.71 -7.23
C GLN A 215 29.78 -12.22 -7.57
N VAL A 216 28.67 -11.47 -7.56
CA VAL A 216 28.69 -10.02 -7.79
C VAL A 216 29.01 -9.31 -6.49
N GLN A 217 30.19 -8.70 -6.46
CA GLN A 217 30.71 -7.98 -5.30
C GLN A 217 31.31 -6.65 -5.74
N ALA A 218 31.13 -5.62 -4.93
CA ALA A 218 31.77 -4.33 -5.08
C ALA A 218 32.69 -4.09 -3.88
N VAL A 219 33.99 -3.93 -4.15
CA VAL A 219 35.01 -3.67 -3.12
C VAL A 219 35.44 -2.21 -3.19
N PHE A 220 35.42 -1.55 -2.03
CA PHE A 220 35.84 -0.18 -1.82
C PHE A 220 37.15 -0.21 -1.03
N PRO A 221 38.30 0.08 -1.65
CA PRO A 221 39.57 0.14 -0.91
C PRO A 221 39.58 1.32 0.06
N GLN A 222 40.47 1.25 1.04
CA GLN A 222 40.70 2.35 1.98
C GLN A 222 41.02 3.65 1.23
N GLY A 223 40.42 4.76 1.65
CA GLY A 223 40.56 6.08 1.01
C GLY A 223 39.72 6.28 -0.25
N ALA A 224 38.97 5.27 -0.73
CA ALA A 224 38.09 5.43 -1.89
C ALA A 224 36.97 6.46 -1.65
N LEU A 225 36.53 6.60 -0.39
CA LEU A 225 35.50 7.52 0.07
C LEU A 225 36.10 8.47 1.11
N THR A 226 35.68 9.73 1.08
CA THR A 226 36.10 10.74 2.07
C THR A 226 35.09 10.91 3.19
N LYS A 227 33.88 10.36 3.04
CA LYS A 227 32.77 10.43 4.00
C LYS A 227 32.04 9.09 4.01
N ARG A 228 31.39 8.78 5.14
CA ARG A 228 30.51 7.63 5.26
C ARG A 228 29.22 7.88 4.47
N ILE A 229 28.98 7.07 3.45
CA ILE A 229 27.81 7.18 2.57
C ILE A 229 27.08 5.84 2.44
N LYS A 230 25.79 5.89 2.12
CA LYS A 230 25.02 4.70 1.75
C LYS A 230 25.30 4.33 0.30
N VAL A 231 25.85 3.14 0.09
CA VAL A 231 26.10 2.55 -1.23
C VAL A 231 25.03 1.50 -1.48
N GLY A 232 24.38 1.55 -2.65
CA GLY A 232 23.42 0.54 -3.09
C GLY A 232 24.00 -0.32 -4.22
N LEU A 233 23.91 -1.64 -4.09
CA LEU A 233 24.18 -2.61 -5.15
C LEU A 233 22.84 -3.17 -5.64
N GLN A 234 22.62 -3.20 -6.95
CA GLN A 234 21.45 -3.84 -7.56
C GLN A 234 21.93 -4.79 -8.65
N VAL A 235 21.39 -6.01 -8.65
CA VAL A 235 21.70 -7.03 -9.65
C VAL A 235 20.40 -7.48 -10.30
N ASN A 236 20.34 -7.36 -11.62
CA ASN A 236 19.20 -7.81 -12.40
C ASN A 236 19.67 -8.94 -13.32
N LEU A 237 19.11 -10.14 -13.13
CA LEU A 237 19.44 -11.28 -13.96
C LEU A 237 18.81 -11.12 -15.35
N PHE A 238 19.64 -11.17 -16.38
CA PHE A 238 19.14 -11.19 -17.74
C PHE A 238 18.75 -12.61 -18.12
N LYS A 239 17.47 -12.83 -18.43
CA LYS A 239 17.02 -14.08 -19.07
C LYS A 239 16.82 -13.81 -20.56
N PRO A 240 17.61 -14.42 -21.45
CA PRO A 240 17.41 -14.28 -22.89
C PRO A 240 15.98 -14.66 -23.26
N ARG A 241 15.37 -13.94 -24.21
CA ARG A 241 14.08 -14.37 -24.77
C ARG A 241 14.25 -15.76 -25.37
N ARG A 242 13.19 -16.58 -25.31
CA ARG A 242 13.16 -17.87 -26.01
C ARG A 242 13.59 -17.66 -27.46
N ASN A 243 14.53 -18.48 -27.93
CA ASN A 243 15.13 -18.45 -29.28
C ASN A 243 16.20 -17.38 -29.55
N VAL A 244 16.69 -16.65 -28.54
CA VAL A 244 17.92 -15.84 -28.69
C VAL A 244 19.12 -16.71 -28.33
N ALA A 245 19.95 -17.04 -29.32
CA ALA A 245 21.20 -17.75 -29.08
C ALA A 245 22.12 -16.90 -28.19
N SER A 246 22.79 -17.52 -27.22
CA SER A 246 23.74 -16.85 -26.33
C SER A 246 24.85 -16.10 -27.07
N THR A 247 25.17 -16.55 -28.28
CA THR A 247 26.12 -15.92 -29.22
C THR A 247 25.67 -14.56 -29.76
N CYS A 248 24.37 -14.24 -29.70
CA CYS A 248 23.84 -12.94 -30.12
C CYS A 248 23.89 -11.88 -29.01
N LEU A 249 24.31 -12.24 -27.80
CA LEU A 249 24.41 -11.33 -26.67
C LEU A 249 25.82 -10.72 -26.63
N LYS A 250 25.90 -9.39 -26.73
CA LYS A 250 27.18 -8.68 -26.54
C LYS A 250 27.52 -8.66 -25.05
N LYS A 251 28.61 -9.33 -24.68
CA LYS A 251 29.18 -9.25 -23.33
C LYS A 251 29.74 -7.84 -23.11
N ILE A 252 29.13 -7.07 -22.21
CA ILE A 252 29.65 -5.77 -21.79
C ILE A 252 30.40 -6.00 -20.47
N SER A 253 31.72 -5.88 -20.51
CA SER A 253 32.56 -5.93 -19.30
C SER A 253 32.74 -4.51 -18.78
N VAL A 254 32.17 -4.18 -17.63
CA VAL A 254 32.33 -2.86 -17.00
C VAL A 254 33.52 -2.93 -16.04
N ASN A 255 34.69 -2.49 -16.51
CA ASN A 255 35.84 -2.25 -15.66
C ASN A 255 35.81 -0.78 -15.20
N HIS A 256 35.85 -0.54 -13.89
CA HIS A 256 35.70 0.77 -13.23
C HIS A 256 34.32 1.43 -13.33
N VAL A 257 33.61 1.46 -12.19
CA VAL A 257 32.32 2.13 -11.99
C VAL A 257 32.58 3.56 -11.46
N PRO A 258 32.50 4.63 -12.27
CA PRO A 258 32.71 6.00 -11.78
C PRO A 258 31.62 6.45 -10.80
N LYS A 259 32.03 7.24 -9.80
CA LYS A 259 31.29 7.66 -8.59
C LYS A 259 29.93 8.39 -8.80
N LYS A 260 29.51 8.68 -10.04
CA LYS A 260 28.34 9.50 -10.37
C LYS A 260 27.34 8.88 -11.36
N LYS A 261 27.47 7.59 -11.70
CA LYS A 261 26.57 6.95 -12.66
C LYS A 261 25.93 5.68 -12.06
N ARG A 262 24.63 5.52 -12.30
CA ARG A 262 23.93 4.23 -12.15
C ARG A 262 24.40 3.32 -13.29
N PHE A 263 24.80 2.10 -12.96
CA PHE A 263 25.13 1.08 -13.94
C PHE A 263 24.31 -0.17 -13.67
N SER A 264 23.76 -0.77 -14.72
CA SER A 264 23.20 -2.10 -14.67
C SER A 264 24.30 -3.06 -15.13
N LEU A 265 24.80 -3.89 -14.22
CA LEU A 265 25.64 -5.03 -14.60
C LEU A 265 24.71 -6.06 -15.23
N MET A 266 24.84 -6.21 -16.55
CA MET A 266 24.16 -7.23 -17.32
C MET A 266 25.04 -8.49 -17.27
N TRP A 267 24.56 -9.52 -16.57
CA TRP A 267 25.12 -10.86 -16.63
C TRP A 267 24.09 -11.80 -17.26
#